data_AF-A0A9N9ETJ1-F1
#
_entry.id   AF-A0A9N9ETJ1-F1
#
_cell.length_a   1.000
_cell.length_b   1.000
_cell.length_c   1.000
_cell.angle_alpha   90.00
_cell.angle_beta   90.00
_cell.angle_gamma   90.00
#
_symmetry.space_group_name_H-M   'P 1'
#
loop_
_entity.id
_entity.type
_entity.pdbx_description
1 polymer ?
#
loop_
_entity_poly.entity_id
_entity_poly.type
_entity_poly.pdbx_seq_one_letter_code
_entity_poly.pdbx_strand_id
1 'polypeptide(L)'
;MKFFATLFHNYSYLFIIFILITALISDTSAVAIDKRKKKEKCVQQLNADDANKLNKFYKTLDIDSDCENGEVACIGKDAAKCDHGKFVLIPCATTLQCFALPLVNKRGTSTTCDTVADKEARFAAAEKCGG
;
A
#
# COMPACT_ATOMS: atom_id res chain seq x y z
N MET A 1 -7.84 73.30 -1.01
CA MET A 1 -8.34 72.00 -0.49
C MET A 1 -9.12 71.25 -1.58
N LYS A 2 -8.45 70.73 -2.62
CA LYS A 2 -9.11 69.89 -3.67
C LYS A 2 -8.28 68.67 -4.09
N PHE A 3 -7.04 68.53 -3.60
CA PHE A 3 -6.14 67.42 -3.94
C PHE A 3 -6.30 66.17 -3.04
N PHE A 4 -6.93 66.29 -1.87
CA PHE A 4 -7.15 65.15 -0.98
C PHE A 4 -8.40 64.33 -1.33
N ALA A 5 -9.42 64.90 -1.98
CA ALA A 5 -10.70 64.21 -2.21
C ALA A 5 -10.69 63.18 -3.36
N THR A 6 -9.78 63.30 -4.32
CA THR A 6 -9.68 62.41 -5.49
C THR A 6 -8.87 61.13 -5.23
N LEU A 7 -8.00 61.15 -4.22
CA LEU A 7 -7.25 59.97 -3.75
C LEU A 7 -8.13 59.01 -2.94
N PHE A 8 -9.04 59.53 -2.10
CA PHE A 8 -10.00 58.70 -1.35
C PHE A 8 -11.05 58.01 -2.24
N HIS A 9 -11.47 58.64 -3.33
CA HIS A 9 -12.40 58.02 -4.28
C HIS A 9 -11.73 56.89 -5.08
N ASN A 10 -10.49 57.06 -5.55
CA ASN A 10 -9.76 56.00 -6.27
C ASN A 10 -9.46 54.79 -5.36
N TYR A 11 -9.12 55.03 -4.09
CA TYR A 11 -8.89 53.96 -3.12
C TYR A 11 -10.18 53.21 -2.79
N SER A 12 -11.31 53.91 -2.69
CA SER A 12 -12.63 53.31 -2.48
C SER A 12 -13.08 52.44 -3.66
N TYR A 13 -12.89 52.89 -4.90
CA TYR A 13 -13.21 52.11 -6.10
C TYR A 13 -12.35 50.85 -6.24
N LEU A 14 -11.04 50.93 -5.96
CA LEU A 14 -10.13 49.77 -5.95
C LEU A 14 -10.50 48.76 -4.85
N PHE A 15 -10.92 49.23 -3.68
CA PHE A 15 -11.35 48.37 -2.57
C PHE A 15 -12.67 47.66 -2.85
N ILE A 16 -13.63 48.36 -3.46
CA ILE A 16 -14.93 47.79 -3.88
C ILE A 16 -14.72 46.73 -4.98
N ILE A 17 -13.84 46.98 -5.95
CA ILE A 17 -13.50 46.01 -6.99
C ILE A 17 -12.85 44.75 -6.37
N PHE A 18 -11.97 44.89 -5.38
CA PHE A 18 -11.35 43.75 -4.70
C PHE A 18 -12.39 42.90 -3.94
N ILE A 19 -13.35 43.55 -3.26
CA ILE A 19 -14.46 42.87 -2.56
C ILE A 19 -15.37 42.13 -3.56
N LEU A 20 -15.71 42.74 -4.69
CA LEU A 20 -16.50 42.10 -5.74
C LEU A 20 -15.76 40.93 -6.41
N ILE A 21 -14.45 41.02 -6.59
CA ILE A 21 -13.62 39.92 -7.11
C ILE A 21 -13.56 38.75 -6.11
N THR A 22 -13.47 39.02 -4.79
CA THR A 22 -13.48 37.95 -3.77
C THR A 22 -14.84 37.26 -3.64
N ALA A 23 -15.94 37.95 -3.92
CA ALA A 23 -17.29 37.37 -3.85
C ALA A 23 -17.64 36.44 -5.03
N LEU A 24 -16.84 36.43 -6.12
CA LEU A 24 -17.01 35.53 -7.26
C LEU A 24 -16.18 34.24 -7.18
N ILE A 25 -15.38 34.05 -6.11
CA ILE A 25 -14.56 32.83 -5.92
C ILE A 25 -15.11 31.95 -4.77
N SER A 26 -16.23 32.31 -4.15
CA SER A 26 -16.91 31.44 -3.19
C SER A 26 -17.84 30.44 -3.88
N ASP A 27 -17.27 29.61 -4.75
CA ASP A 27 -17.88 28.35 -5.20
C ASP A 27 -16.78 27.28 -5.27
N THR A 28 -16.58 26.57 -4.16
CA THR A 28 -16.10 25.17 -4.02
C THR A 28 -15.62 24.97 -2.58
N SER A 29 -15.93 23.93 -1.82
CA SER A 29 -16.54 22.66 -2.13
C SER A 29 -17.38 22.25 -0.92
N ALA A 30 -18.62 21.80 -1.13
CA ALA A 30 -19.23 20.90 -0.16
C ALA A 30 -18.32 19.68 -0.06
N VAL A 31 -17.60 19.52 1.07
CA VAL A 31 -16.90 18.29 1.38
C VAL A 31 -17.98 17.24 1.58
N ALA A 32 -18.32 16.55 0.49
CA ALA A 32 -18.88 15.22 0.60
C ALA A 32 -17.81 14.41 1.34
N ILE A 33 -17.94 14.30 2.66
CA ILE A 33 -17.28 13.24 3.42
C ILE A 33 -17.84 11.96 2.80
N ASP A 34 -17.08 11.43 1.85
CA ASP A 34 -17.33 10.15 1.25
C ASP A 34 -17.38 9.14 2.40
N LYS A 35 -18.59 8.81 2.82
CA LYS A 35 -18.86 7.66 3.68
C LYS A 35 -18.65 6.36 2.90
N ARG A 36 -17.70 6.29 1.97
CA ARG A 36 -16.80 5.14 1.92
C ARG A 36 -16.08 5.06 3.26
N LYS A 37 -16.79 4.53 4.25
CA LYS A 37 -16.21 3.50 5.11
C LYS A 37 -15.47 2.56 4.16
N LYS A 38 -14.17 2.77 4.00
CA LYS A 38 -13.24 1.75 3.52
C LYS A 38 -13.60 0.55 4.37
N LYS A 39 -14.28 -0.46 3.79
CA LYS A 39 -14.63 -1.70 4.49
C LYS A 39 -13.38 -2.08 5.27
N GLU A 40 -13.44 -2.04 6.59
CA GLU A 40 -12.27 -2.29 7.43
C GLU A 40 -11.72 -3.65 6.99
N LYS A 41 -10.46 -3.67 6.52
CA LYS A 41 -9.90 -4.90 5.99
C LYS A 41 -9.83 -5.90 7.13
N CYS A 42 -10.42 -7.07 6.94
CA CYS A 42 -10.26 -8.14 7.92
C CYS A 42 -8.79 -8.57 7.99
N VAL A 43 -8.40 -9.23 9.08
CA VAL A 43 -7.03 -9.68 9.31
C VAL A 43 -6.52 -10.54 8.13
N GLN A 44 -7.38 -11.36 7.53
CA GLN A 44 -7.03 -12.18 6.36
C GLN A 44 -6.72 -11.32 5.13
N GLN A 45 -7.51 -10.29 4.85
CA GLN A 45 -7.22 -9.35 3.76
C GLN A 45 -5.89 -8.61 3.98
N LEU A 46 -5.60 -8.21 5.23
CA LEU A 46 -4.32 -7.60 5.58
C LEU A 46 -3.16 -8.59 5.40
N ASN A 47 -3.36 -9.87 5.70
CA ASN A 47 -2.36 -10.92 5.48
C ASN A 47 -2.12 -11.17 4.00
N ALA A 48 -3.17 -11.16 3.18
CA ALA A 48 -3.04 -11.30 1.73
C ALA A 48 -2.29 -10.12 1.11
N ASP A 49 -2.58 -8.88 1.54
CA ASP A 49 -1.83 -7.71 1.09
C ASP A 49 -0.33 -7.86 1.39
N ASP A 50 0.02 -8.28 2.60
CA ASP A 50 1.42 -8.42 3.00
C ASP A 50 2.11 -9.59 2.32
N ALA A 51 1.42 -10.72 2.16
CA ALA A 51 1.93 -11.85 1.39
C ALA A 51 2.19 -11.46 -0.06
N ASN A 52 1.32 -10.64 -0.67
CA ASN A 52 1.54 -10.08 -2.00
C ASN A 52 2.75 -9.15 -2.07
N LYS A 53 2.94 -8.27 -1.08
CA LYS A 53 4.14 -7.42 -1.01
C LYS A 53 5.40 -8.26 -0.89
N LEU A 54 5.37 -9.28 -0.02
CA LEU A 54 6.51 -10.16 0.22
C LEU A 54 6.85 -10.99 -1.02
N ASN A 55 5.86 -11.57 -1.70
CA ASN A 55 6.08 -12.25 -2.99
C ASN A 55 6.61 -11.33 -4.09
N LYS A 56 6.29 -10.03 -4.06
CA LYS A 56 6.87 -9.05 -5.00
C LYS A 56 8.32 -8.74 -4.62
N PHE A 57 8.61 -8.58 -3.34
CA PHE A 57 9.96 -8.37 -2.83
C PHE A 57 10.88 -9.56 -3.13
N TYR A 58 10.40 -10.79 -2.95
CA TYR A 58 11.14 -12.00 -3.31
C TYR A 58 11.58 -12.05 -4.78
N LYS A 59 10.86 -11.41 -5.70
CA LYS A 59 11.27 -11.32 -7.10
C LYS A 59 12.46 -10.39 -7.34
N THR A 60 12.83 -9.56 -6.37
CA THR A 60 13.99 -8.68 -6.43
C THR A 60 15.22 -9.30 -5.77
N LEU A 61 15.08 -10.48 -5.17
CA LEU A 61 16.16 -11.19 -4.50
C LEU A 61 16.78 -12.24 -5.43
N ASP A 62 18.07 -12.45 -5.22
CA ASP A 62 18.86 -13.54 -5.74
C ASP A 62 19.74 -14.11 -4.61
N ILE A 63 20.57 -15.10 -4.95
CA ILE A 63 21.42 -15.78 -3.96
C ILE A 63 22.50 -14.87 -3.35
N ASP A 64 22.89 -13.82 -4.09
CA ASP A 64 23.93 -12.87 -3.71
C ASP A 64 23.38 -11.67 -2.93
N SER A 65 22.06 -11.57 -2.78
CA SER A 65 21.40 -10.54 -2.01
C SER A 65 21.79 -10.63 -0.52
N ASP A 66 22.06 -9.47 0.09
CA ASP A 66 22.34 -9.39 1.53
C ASP A 66 21.07 -9.72 2.33
N CYS A 67 21.24 -10.46 3.43
CA CYS A 67 20.13 -10.89 4.29
C CYS A 67 20.54 -11.00 5.76
N GLU A 68 19.55 -11.06 6.65
CA GLU A 68 19.79 -11.29 8.08
C GLU A 68 19.79 -12.79 8.41
N ASN A 69 20.72 -13.24 9.26
CA ASN A 69 20.83 -14.67 9.61
C ASN A 69 19.49 -15.25 10.10
N GLY A 70 19.06 -16.35 9.46
CA GLY A 70 17.78 -17.00 9.75
C GLY A 70 16.57 -16.43 9.00
N GLU A 71 16.73 -15.34 8.23
CA GLU A 71 15.71 -14.85 7.30
C GLU A 71 15.34 -15.94 6.28
N VAL A 72 14.04 -16.06 5.99
CA VAL A 72 13.52 -17.00 5.00
C VAL A 72 12.88 -16.22 3.85
N ALA A 73 13.28 -16.57 2.63
CA ALA A 73 12.78 -15.96 1.41
C ALA A 73 12.42 -17.01 0.36
N CYS A 74 11.77 -16.56 -0.71
CA CYS A 74 11.67 -17.34 -1.93
C CYS A 74 12.62 -16.74 -2.97
N ILE A 75 13.46 -17.57 -3.59
CA ILE A 75 14.33 -17.18 -4.70
C ILE A 75 14.03 -18.10 -5.87
N GLY A 76 13.49 -17.54 -6.95
CA GLY A 76 12.92 -18.33 -8.04
C GLY A 76 11.76 -19.19 -7.53
N LYS A 77 11.88 -20.52 -7.71
CA LYS A 77 10.88 -21.50 -7.23
C LYS A 77 11.21 -22.09 -5.87
N ASP A 78 12.41 -21.86 -5.35
CA ASP A 78 12.94 -22.54 -4.18
C ASP A 78 12.81 -21.66 -2.94
N ALA A 79 12.72 -22.30 -1.77
CA ALA A 79 12.88 -21.59 -0.52
C ALA A 79 14.36 -21.24 -0.34
N ALA A 80 14.65 -20.21 0.43
CA ALA A 80 16.00 -19.84 0.78
C ALA A 80 16.05 -19.48 2.26
N LYS A 81 17.14 -19.86 2.93
CA LYS A 81 17.43 -19.41 4.28
C LYS A 81 18.74 -18.65 4.28
N CYS A 82 18.75 -17.49 4.92
CA CYS A 82 19.96 -16.72 5.08
C CYS A 82 20.92 -17.42 6.05
N ASP A 83 22.15 -17.62 5.59
CA ASP A 83 23.28 -18.11 6.37
C ASP A 83 24.49 -17.23 6.10
N HIS A 84 25.05 -16.64 7.16
CA HIS A 84 26.20 -15.74 7.10
C HIS A 84 26.05 -14.57 6.11
N GLY A 85 24.85 -13.97 6.04
CA GLY A 85 24.58 -12.78 5.23
C GLY A 85 24.26 -13.04 3.75
N LYS A 86 24.19 -14.31 3.34
CA LYS A 86 23.78 -14.71 1.98
C LYS A 86 22.71 -15.80 2.02
N PHE A 87 21.91 -15.86 0.97
CA PHE A 87 20.86 -16.86 0.88
C PHE A 87 21.41 -18.21 0.45
N VAL A 88 21.00 -19.27 1.14
CA VAL A 88 21.25 -20.66 0.74
C VAL A 88 19.93 -21.27 0.30
N LEU A 89 19.88 -21.76 -0.94
CA LEU A 89 18.68 -22.37 -1.51
C LEU A 89 18.37 -23.72 -0.84
N ILE A 90 17.09 -23.91 -0.56
CA ILE A 90 16.47 -25.13 -0.07
C ILE A 90 15.41 -25.50 -1.12
N PRO A 91 15.71 -26.47 -2.00
CA PRO A 91 14.82 -26.80 -3.10
C PRO A 91 13.42 -27.22 -2.63
N CYS A 92 12.40 -26.68 -3.28
CA CYS A 92 11.05 -27.20 -3.10
C CYS A 92 10.92 -28.55 -3.81
N ALA A 93 10.03 -29.43 -3.33
CA ALA A 93 9.71 -30.68 -4.02
C ALA A 93 9.19 -30.40 -5.45
N THR A 94 9.31 -31.35 -6.37
CA THR A 94 9.15 -31.15 -7.82
C THR A 94 7.87 -30.41 -8.24
N THR A 95 6.76 -30.63 -7.56
CA THR A 95 5.45 -30.01 -7.87
C THR A 95 5.15 -28.74 -7.06
N LEU A 96 6.05 -28.36 -6.16
CA LEU A 96 5.89 -27.24 -5.24
C LEU A 96 6.76 -26.06 -5.68
N GLN A 97 6.35 -24.87 -5.25
CA GLN A 97 7.08 -23.62 -5.40
C GLN A 97 7.01 -22.83 -4.09
N CYS A 98 8.03 -22.04 -3.81
CA CYS A 98 8.04 -21.20 -2.63
C CYS A 98 7.10 -20.00 -2.81
N PHE A 99 6.27 -19.75 -1.79
CA PHE A 99 5.40 -18.59 -1.71
C PHE A 99 5.38 -18.01 -0.30
N ALA A 100 5.20 -16.70 -0.21
CA ALA A 100 4.58 -16.09 0.97
C ALA A 100 3.07 -16.28 0.91
N LEU A 101 2.49 -16.90 1.93
CA LEU A 101 1.08 -17.25 2.03
C LEU A 101 0.43 -16.52 3.21
N PRO A 102 -0.82 -16.03 3.09
CA PRO A 102 -1.52 -15.37 4.19
C PRO A 102 -1.86 -16.35 5.31
N LEU A 103 -1.62 -15.98 6.57
CA LEU A 103 -2.11 -16.77 7.70
C LEU A 103 -3.64 -16.67 7.82
N VAL A 104 -4.28 -17.76 8.27
CA VAL A 104 -5.76 -17.87 8.30
C VAL A 104 -6.35 -17.35 9.61
N ASN A 105 -5.71 -17.71 10.73
CA ASN A 105 -6.29 -17.54 12.08
C ASN A 105 -5.65 -16.41 12.90
N LYS A 106 -4.56 -15.81 12.42
CA LYS A 106 -3.86 -14.71 13.09
C LYS A 106 -3.21 -13.77 12.09
N ARG A 107 -2.81 -12.58 12.54
CA ARG A 107 -2.06 -11.64 11.71
C ARG A 107 -0.70 -12.23 11.32
N GLY A 108 -0.31 -12.07 10.06
CA GLY A 108 1.00 -12.43 9.53
C GLY A 108 0.92 -13.22 8.22
N THR A 109 2.10 -13.65 7.77
CA THR A 109 2.32 -14.47 6.59
C THR A 109 3.16 -15.69 6.95
N SER A 110 3.24 -16.67 6.05
CA SER A 110 4.15 -17.80 6.14
C SER A 110 4.84 -18.00 4.80
N THR A 111 6.17 -18.10 4.81
CA THR A 111 6.94 -18.42 3.61
C THR A 111 7.22 -19.92 3.58
N THR A 112 6.71 -20.62 2.56
CA THR A 112 6.81 -22.09 2.47
C THR A 112 6.68 -22.57 1.02
N CYS A 113 7.15 -23.79 0.76
CA CYS A 113 6.86 -24.51 -0.47
C CYS A 113 5.40 -24.99 -0.46
N ASP A 114 4.64 -24.67 -1.51
CA ASP A 114 3.28 -25.16 -1.71
C ASP A 114 2.97 -25.27 -3.21
N THR A 115 1.77 -25.74 -3.55
CA THR A 115 1.27 -25.74 -4.92
C THR A 115 0.77 -24.35 -5.33
N VAL A 116 0.82 -24.07 -6.63
CA VAL A 116 0.21 -22.84 -7.20
C VAL A 116 -1.28 -22.79 -6.87
N ALA A 117 -1.97 -23.94 -6.95
CA ALA A 117 -3.39 -24.06 -6.67
C ALA A 117 -3.74 -23.72 -5.22
N ASP A 118 -2.96 -24.22 -4.23
CA ASP A 118 -3.19 -23.86 -2.82
C ASP A 118 -2.93 -22.38 -2.56
N LYS A 119 -1.84 -21.85 -3.12
CA LYS A 119 -1.57 -20.40 -3.07
C LYS A 119 -2.78 -19.62 -3.56
N GLU A 120 -3.30 -19.92 -4.75
CA GLU A 120 -4.47 -19.23 -5.29
C GLU A 120 -5.72 -19.38 -4.41
N ALA A 121 -5.99 -20.59 -3.92
CA ALA A 121 -7.12 -20.86 -3.04
C ALA A 121 -7.04 -20.05 -1.74
N ARG A 122 -5.86 -19.93 -1.12
CA ARG A 122 -5.66 -19.18 0.14
C ARG A 122 -5.81 -17.68 -0.05
N PHE A 123 -5.34 -17.13 -1.18
CA PHE A 123 -5.56 -15.73 -1.51
C PHE A 123 -7.05 -15.44 -1.79
N ALA A 124 -7.73 -16.30 -2.53
CA ALA A 124 -9.17 -16.17 -2.77
C ALA A 124 -10.00 -16.30 -1.49
N ALA A 125 -9.62 -17.18 -0.57
CA ALA A 125 -10.26 -17.31 0.74
C ALA A 125 -10.05 -16.04 1.59
N ALA A 126 -8.85 -15.48 1.56
CA ALA A 126 -8.51 -14.27 2.32
C ALA A 126 -9.35 -13.04 1.90
N GLU A 127 -9.76 -12.95 0.64
CA GLU A 127 -10.62 -11.86 0.14
C GLU A 127 -12.03 -11.87 0.74
N LYS A 128 -12.57 -13.06 1.03
CA LYS A 128 -13.95 -13.24 1.51
C LYS A 128 -14.15 -12.83 2.97
N CYS A 129 -13.08 -12.85 3.77
CA CYS A 129 -13.09 -12.73 5.24
C CYS A 129 -13.86 -13.86 5.94
N GLY A 130 -13.33 -14.38 7.05
CA GLY A 130 -13.93 -15.50 7.80
C GLY A 130 -13.22 -16.82 7.52
N GLY A 131 -11.99 -16.93 8.03
CA GLY A 131 -11.16 -18.13 7.94
C GLY A 131 -11.78 -19.35 8.58
#